data_AF-A0A7S0YJW6-F1
#
_entry.id   AF-A0A7S0YJW6-F1
#
_cell.length_a   1.000
_cell.length_b   1.000
_cell.length_c   1.000
_cell.angle_alpha   90.00
_cell.angle_beta   90.00
_cell.angle_gamma   90.00
#
_symmetry.space_group_name_H-M   'P 1'
#
loop_
_entity.id
_entity.type
_entity.pdbx_description
1 polymer ?
#
loop_
_entity_poly.entity_id
_entity_poly.type
_entity_poly.pdbx_seq_one_letter_code
_entity_poly.pdbx_strand_id
1 'polypeptide(L)'
;VSVWVRVDLPVGGSGFVGCFRNDVGGAGAEGWYLGTSATGQSFAFVLKATGSGVAQQLTDTSVAITLGRWYHVAGSYDGATMRLVIDGALVRASTRVTGPVQYPTVGVKLAIGAWAD
;
A
#
# COMPACT_ATOMS: atom_id res chain seq x y z
N VAL A 1 7.53 0.60 6.56
CA VAL A 1 6.59 1.64 7.05
C VAL A 1 5.54 0.97 7.93
N SER A 2 5.09 1.62 8.99
CA SER A 2 4.03 1.10 9.87
C SER A 2 3.15 2.21 10.43
N VAL A 3 1.88 1.89 10.70
CA VAL A 3 0.88 2.79 11.27
C VAL A 3 -0.05 2.06 12.23
N TRP A 4 -0.59 2.78 13.20
CA TRP A 4 -1.83 2.40 13.89
C TRP A 4 -3.00 3.09 13.19
N VAL A 5 -4.03 2.34 12.83
CA VAL A 5 -5.19 2.86 12.09
C VAL A 5 -6.50 2.29 12.63
N ARG A 6 -7.53 3.14 12.70
CA ARG A 6 -8.93 2.74 12.88
C ARG A 6 -9.69 3.10 11.62
N VAL A 7 -10.37 2.12 11.03
CA VAL A 7 -11.18 2.32 9.82
C VAL A 7 -12.64 2.39 10.24
N ASP A 8 -13.25 3.56 10.09
CA ASP A 8 -14.67 3.77 10.42
C ASP A 8 -15.56 3.69 9.16
N LEU A 9 -14.97 3.89 7.97
CA LEU A 9 -15.62 3.75 6.67
C LEU A 9 -14.67 3.00 5.70
N PRO A 10 -15.10 1.89 5.09
CA PRO A 10 -14.26 1.15 4.15
C PRO A 10 -14.27 1.86 2.79
N VAL A 11 -13.24 2.66 2.52
CA VAL A 11 -13.00 3.27 1.21
C VAL A 11 -11.99 2.42 0.45
N GLY A 12 -12.31 2.08 -0.80
CA GLY A 12 -11.42 1.31 -1.67
C GLY A 12 -10.23 2.13 -2.18
N GLY A 13 -9.04 1.52 -2.18
CA GLY A 13 -7.81 2.13 -2.71
C GLY A 13 -7.35 3.37 -1.95
N SER A 14 -7.68 3.48 -0.66
CA SER A 14 -7.34 4.63 0.17
C SER A 14 -5.96 4.42 0.82
N GLY A 15 -5.06 5.38 0.67
CA GLY A 15 -3.75 5.37 1.33
C GLY A 15 -3.81 6.00 2.72
N PHE A 16 -3.25 5.33 3.73
CA PHE A 16 -3.03 5.91 5.07
C PHE A 16 -1.70 6.64 5.15
N VAL A 17 -0.68 6.11 4.49
CA VAL A 17 0.66 6.70 4.40
C VAL A 17 1.30 6.26 3.10
N GLY A 18 1.97 7.18 2.41
CA GLY A 18 2.64 6.85 1.17
C GLY A 18 3.36 8.00 0.52
N CYS A 19 4.20 7.66 -0.44
CA CYS A 19 4.67 8.57 -1.48
C CYS A 19 4.24 7.91 -2.77
N PHE A 20 3.04 8.25 -3.25
CA PHE A 20 2.42 7.58 -4.37
C PHE A 20 1.81 8.60 -5.31
N ARG A 21 2.18 8.53 -6.60
CA ARG A 21 1.44 9.22 -7.65
C ARG A 21 0.56 8.19 -8.33
N ASN A 22 -0.74 8.44 -8.46
CA ASN A 22 -1.55 7.68 -9.41
C ASN A 22 -1.48 8.30 -10.79
N ASP A 23 -1.77 7.50 -11.80
CA ASP A 23 -2.05 7.97 -13.15
C ASP A 23 -3.38 7.39 -13.63
N VAL A 24 -3.98 8.04 -14.62
CA VAL A 24 -5.19 7.53 -15.28
C VAL A 24 -4.81 6.28 -16.07
N GLY A 25 -5.22 5.10 -15.58
CA GLY A 25 -4.94 3.80 -16.20
C GLY A 25 -3.94 2.91 -15.43
N GLY A 26 -3.34 3.40 -14.34
CA GLY A 26 -2.54 2.61 -13.39
C GLY A 26 -1.12 2.20 -13.84
N ALA A 27 -0.73 2.50 -15.08
CA ALA A 27 0.57 2.12 -15.65
C ALA A 27 1.69 3.12 -15.30
N GLY A 28 1.39 4.40 -15.29
CA GLY A 28 2.21 5.53 -14.85
C GLY A 28 2.14 5.81 -13.35
N ALA A 29 1.52 4.93 -12.56
CA ALA A 29 1.58 5.00 -11.12
C ALA A 29 3.03 4.85 -10.64
N GLU A 30 3.40 5.64 -9.63
CA GLU A 30 4.76 5.73 -9.10
C GLU A 30 4.73 5.65 -7.57
N GLY A 31 5.76 5.07 -6.99
CA GLY A 31 6.01 5.05 -5.56
C GLY A 31 5.29 3.92 -4.83
N TRP A 32 4.83 4.20 -3.62
CA TRP A 32 4.21 3.21 -2.73
C TRP A 32 3.21 3.85 -1.75
N TYR A 33 2.24 3.06 -1.31
CA TYR A 33 1.40 3.41 -0.16
C TYR A 33 1.00 2.19 0.65
N LEU A 34 0.76 2.41 1.94
CA LEU A 34 0.08 1.48 2.83
C LEU A 34 -1.33 1.99 3.09
N GLY A 35 -2.34 1.13 2.93
CA GLY A 35 -3.72 1.55 2.88
C GLY A 35 -4.72 0.40 2.84
N THR A 36 -5.83 0.62 2.15
CA THR A 36 -6.86 -0.38 1.89
C THR A 36 -6.75 -0.96 0.49
N SER A 37 -7.27 -2.18 0.30
CA SER A 37 -7.43 -2.80 -1.01
C SER A 37 -8.39 -1.99 -1.89
N ALA A 38 -8.39 -2.24 -3.20
CA ALA A 38 -9.33 -1.62 -4.14
C ALA A 38 -10.83 -1.75 -3.72
N THR A 39 -11.20 -2.77 -2.94
CA THR A 39 -12.57 -2.96 -2.43
C THR A 39 -12.80 -2.33 -1.05
N GLY A 40 -11.75 -1.87 -0.37
CA GLY A 40 -11.83 -1.32 0.98
C GLY A 40 -11.99 -2.36 2.09
N GLN A 41 -12.04 -3.64 1.75
CA GLN A 41 -12.37 -4.73 2.68
C GLN A 41 -11.14 -5.32 3.40
N SER A 42 -9.93 -5.06 2.91
CA SER A 42 -8.68 -5.60 3.45
C SER A 42 -7.60 -4.53 3.45
N PHE A 43 -6.55 -4.71 4.25
CA PHE A 43 -5.36 -3.87 4.16
C PHE A 43 -4.51 -4.24 2.95
N ALA A 44 -3.86 -3.24 2.37
CA ALA A 44 -3.01 -3.39 1.21
C ALA A 44 -1.71 -2.59 1.34
N PHE A 45 -0.64 -3.17 0.82
CA PHE A 45 0.60 -2.47 0.54
C PHE A 45 0.82 -2.45 -0.97
N VAL A 46 0.84 -1.25 -1.56
CA VAL A 46 0.98 -1.04 -3.00
C VAL A 46 2.35 -0.45 -3.30
N LEU A 47 3.00 -0.94 -4.35
CA LEU A 47 4.33 -0.50 -4.75
C LEU A 47 4.55 -0.62 -6.25
N LYS A 48 5.16 0.40 -6.85
CA LYS A 48 5.70 0.37 -8.20
C LYS A 48 7.22 0.24 -8.15
N ALA A 49 7.77 -0.81 -8.77
CA ALA A 49 9.21 -0.90 -8.99
C ALA A 49 9.59 -0.41 -10.39
N THR A 50 10.81 0.08 -10.55
CA THR A 50 11.36 0.47 -11.86
C THR A 50 11.32 -0.70 -12.83
N GLY A 51 10.80 -0.46 -14.03
CA GLY A 51 10.66 -1.50 -15.07
C GLY A 51 9.45 -2.42 -14.88
N SER A 52 8.67 -2.27 -13.81
CA SER A 52 7.38 -2.97 -13.69
C SER A 52 6.30 -2.29 -14.55
N GLY A 53 5.41 -3.06 -15.17
CA GLY A 53 4.35 -2.52 -16.04
C GLY A 53 3.28 -1.73 -15.28
N VAL A 54 2.83 -2.24 -14.13
CA VAL A 54 1.81 -1.60 -13.25
C VAL A 54 2.22 -1.73 -11.79
N ALA A 55 1.72 -0.83 -10.93
CA ALA A 55 1.90 -0.95 -9.49
C ALA A 55 1.31 -2.27 -8.98
N GLN A 56 2.01 -2.90 -8.04
CA GLN A 56 1.64 -4.19 -7.48
C GLN A 56 0.98 -4.00 -6.12
N GLN A 57 -0.20 -4.60 -5.95
CA GLN A 57 -0.92 -4.60 -4.69
C GLN A 57 -0.70 -5.92 -3.96
N LEU A 58 -0.13 -5.85 -2.77
CA LEU A 58 -0.07 -6.95 -1.82
C LEU A 58 -1.22 -6.81 -0.83
N THR A 59 -2.15 -7.76 -0.86
CA THR A 59 -3.31 -7.82 0.04
C THR A 59 -3.46 -9.23 0.58
N ASP A 60 -4.11 -9.36 1.74
CA ASP A 60 -4.62 -10.64 2.23
C ASP A 60 -6.13 -10.52 2.46
N THR A 61 -6.90 -11.23 1.64
CA THR A 61 -8.37 -11.22 1.71
C THR A 61 -8.91 -12.11 2.83
N SER A 62 -8.06 -12.93 3.46
CA SER A 62 -8.46 -13.71 4.64
C SER A 62 -8.56 -12.85 5.90
N VAL A 63 -7.93 -11.66 5.91
CA VAL A 63 -8.00 -10.68 6.99
C VAL A 63 -8.89 -9.51 6.58
N ALA A 64 -10.18 -9.64 6.85
CA ALA A 64 -11.15 -8.58 6.60
C ALA A 64 -11.05 -7.46 7.66
N ILE A 65 -11.20 -6.21 7.22
CA ILE A 65 -11.24 -5.04 8.10
C ILE A 65 -12.57 -5.05 8.86
N THR A 66 -12.50 -5.23 10.17
CA THR A 66 -13.60 -4.91 11.10
C THR A 66 -13.60 -3.42 11.41
N LEU A 67 -14.71 -2.74 11.14
CA LEU A 67 -14.85 -1.30 11.35
C LEU A 67 -14.80 -0.91 12.84
N GLY A 68 -14.32 0.29 13.13
CA GLY A 68 -14.21 0.82 14.50
C GLY A 68 -13.12 0.14 15.36
N ARG A 69 -12.42 -0.87 14.84
CA ARG A 69 -11.30 -1.54 15.51
C ARG A 69 -9.97 -0.90 15.13
N TRP A 70 -9.09 -0.73 16.10
CA TRP A 70 -7.70 -0.35 15.86
C TRP A 70 -6.87 -1.55 15.36
N TYR A 71 -6.01 -1.29 14.38
CA TYR A 71 -5.03 -2.24 13.85
C TYR A 71 -3.65 -1.61 13.84
N HIS A 72 -2.62 -2.41 14.11
CA HIS A 72 -1.27 -2.09 13.69
C HIS A 72 -1.02 -2.71 12.32
N VAL A 73 -0.66 -1.90 11.33
CA VAL A 73 -0.41 -2.38 9.96
C VAL A 73 0.98 -1.93 9.52
N ALA A 74 1.74 -2.85 8.93
CA ALA A 74 3.06 -2.53 8.37
C ALA A 74 3.26 -3.13 6.99
N GLY A 75 3.92 -2.36 6.13
CA GLY A 75 4.42 -2.77 4.83
C GLY A 75 5.95 -2.71 4.82
N SER A 76 6.60 -3.72 4.25
CA SER A 76 8.05 -3.71 4.02
C SER A 76 8.39 -4.20 2.63
N TYR A 77 9.46 -3.67 2.07
CA TYR A 77 10.02 -4.10 0.80
C TYR A 77 11.54 -3.96 0.86
N ASP A 78 12.26 -5.03 0.53
CA ASP A 78 13.73 -5.10 0.59
C ASP A 78 14.39 -5.01 -0.80
N GLY A 79 13.63 -4.68 -1.84
CA GLY A 79 14.09 -4.71 -3.24
C GLY A 79 13.84 -6.04 -3.93
N ALA A 80 13.40 -7.09 -3.22
CA ALA A 80 13.06 -8.39 -3.80
C ALA A 80 11.73 -8.97 -3.28
N THR A 81 11.33 -8.65 -2.05
CA THR A 81 10.18 -9.24 -1.37
C THR A 81 9.34 -8.16 -0.70
N MET A 82 8.06 -8.07 -1.09
CA MET A 82 7.05 -7.29 -0.37
C MET A 82 6.49 -8.12 0.79
N ARG A 83 6.24 -7.48 1.92
CA ARG A 83 5.59 -8.11 3.09
C ARG A 83 4.52 -7.19 3.65
N LEU A 84 3.40 -7.79 4.06
CA LEU A 84 2.29 -7.15 4.78
C LEU A 84 2.14 -7.81 6.14
N VAL A 85 2.11 -6.97 7.18
CA VAL A 85 2.01 -7.37 8.59
C VAL A 85 0.78 -6.69 9.20
N ILE A 86 -0.04 -7.45 9.92
CA ILE A 86 -1.23 -6.95 10.63
C ILE A 86 -1.16 -7.43 12.08
N ASP A 87 -1.30 -6.52 13.04
CA ASP A 87 -1.21 -6.77 14.48
C ASP A 87 0.04 -7.58 14.89
N GLY A 88 1.15 -7.34 14.20
CA GLY A 88 2.44 -7.99 14.43
C GLY A 88 2.63 -9.33 13.70
N ALA A 89 1.59 -9.90 13.09
CA ALA A 89 1.68 -11.14 12.32
C ALA A 89 1.96 -10.87 10.84
N LEU A 90 2.92 -11.60 10.25
CA LEU A 90 3.13 -11.61 8.80
C LEU A 90 1.97 -12.34 8.12
N VAL A 91 1.11 -11.58 7.43
CA VAL A 91 -0.08 -12.13 6.77
C VAL A 91 0.19 -12.47 5.31
N ARG A 92 1.09 -11.72 4.65
CA ARG A 92 1.40 -11.96 3.24
C ARG A 92 2.84 -11.58 2.90
N ALA A 93 3.43 -12.36 1.99
CA ALA A 93 4.68 -12.03 1.32
C ALA A 93 4.58 -12.32 -0.19
N SER A 94 5.32 -11.58 -1.01
CA SER A 94 5.38 -11.81 -2.46
C SER A 94 6.71 -11.34 -3.06
N THR A 95 7.21 -12.11 -4.03
CA THR A 95 8.40 -11.82 -4.84
C THR A 95 8.03 -11.42 -6.27
N ARG A 96 6.75 -11.11 -6.54
CA ARG A 96 6.25 -10.78 -7.89
C ARG A 96 6.88 -9.49 -8.46
N VAL A 97 7.37 -8.63 -7.59
CA VAL A 97 8.06 -7.40 -7.96
C VAL A 97 9.45 -7.39 -7.32
N THR A 98 10.43 -6.99 -8.12
CA THR A 98 11.84 -6.89 -7.72
C THR A 98 12.44 -5.61 -8.32
N GLY A 99 13.51 -5.11 -7.72
CA GLY A 99 14.20 -3.89 -8.14
C GLY A 99 13.84 -2.67 -7.29
N PRO A 100 14.46 -1.51 -7.57
CA PRO A 100 14.24 -0.29 -6.80
C PRO A 100 12.80 0.22 -6.99
N VAL A 101 12.30 0.92 -5.98
CA VAL A 101 11.01 1.61 -6.06
C VAL A 101 11.12 2.76 -7.06
N GLN A 102 10.15 2.86 -7.97
CA GLN A 102 10.06 3.98 -8.91
C GLN A 102 9.39 5.16 -8.21
N TYR A 103 10.17 6.06 -7.61
CA TYR A 103 9.63 7.23 -6.95
C TYR A 103 9.20 8.32 -7.95
N PRO A 104 8.13 9.09 -7.63
CA PRO A 104 7.78 10.27 -8.41
C PRO A 104 8.87 11.32 -8.37
N THR A 105 9.24 11.89 -9.52
CA THR A 105 10.29 12.91 -9.63
C THR A 105 9.77 14.35 -9.47
N VAL A 106 8.45 14.54 -9.43
CA VAL A 106 7.78 15.85 -9.31
C VAL A 106 6.52 15.69 -8.43
N GLY A 107 6.09 16.72 -7.71
CA GLY A 107 4.74 16.79 -7.15
C GLY A 107 4.48 16.00 -5.86
N VAL A 108 5.03 14.79 -5.69
CA VAL A 108 4.63 13.94 -4.55
C VAL A 108 5.62 14.05 -3.38
N LYS A 109 5.12 14.58 -2.26
CA LYS A 109 5.76 14.49 -0.94
C LYS A 109 5.14 13.32 -0.16
N LEU A 110 5.83 12.84 0.87
CA LEU A 110 5.24 11.87 1.81
C LEU A 110 3.91 12.41 2.36
N ALA A 111 2.85 11.63 2.20
CA ALA A 111 1.52 11.93 2.71
C ALA A 111 1.20 11.02 3.90
N ILE A 112 0.47 11.57 4.88
CA ILE A 112 -0.07 10.85 6.04
C ILE A 112 -1.53 11.26 6.20
N GLY A 113 -2.44 10.28 6.29
CA GLY A 113 -3.87 10.50 6.52
C GLY A 113 -4.61 11.20 5.37
N ALA A 114 -3.97 11.40 4.23
CA ALA A 114 -4.52 12.07 3.06
C ALA A 114 -3.98 11.44 1.78
N TRP A 115 -4.76 11.57 0.71
CA TRP A 115 -4.26 11.38 -0.64
C TRP A 115 -3.47 12.63 -1.03
N ALA A 116 -2.22 12.49 -1.46
CA ALA A 116 -1.45 13.58 -2.05
C ALA A 116 -1.00 13.13 -3.44
N ASP A 117 -1.47 13.84 -4.46
CA ASP A 117 -1.12 13.69 -5.87
C ASP A 117 0.07 14.57 -6.28
#